data_AF-A0A3L6ZLH1-F1
#
_entry.id   AF-A0A3L6ZLH1-F1
#
_cell.length_a   1.000
_cell.length_b   1.000
_cell.length_c   1.000
_cell.angle_alpha   90.00
_cell.angle_beta   90.00
_cell.angle_gamma   90.00
#
_symmetry.space_group_name_H-M   'P 1'
#
loop_
_entity.id
_entity.type
_entity.pdbx_description
1 polymer ?
#
loop_
_entity_poly.entity_id
_entity_poly.type
_entity_poly.pdbx_seq_one_letter_code
_entity_poly.pdbx_strand_id
1 'polypeptide(L)' 'MSGWWVGVGDDAELVARHVPGRDNPYLGIQEGNTFVAVAEFISDADMDYLKAKLAGVFFMPAALNEGNTDD' A
#
# COMPACT_ATOMS: atom_id res chain seq x y z
N MET A 1 6.07 13.07 8.73
CA MET A 1 6.41 11.90 7.89
C MET A 1 5.18 11.57 7.06
N SER A 2 5.31 11.54 5.73
CA SER A 2 4.24 11.10 4.83
C SER A 2 4.47 9.62 4.48
N GLY A 3 3.40 8.82 4.50
CA GLY A 3 3.40 7.40 4.16
C GLY A 3 2.05 7.02 3.55
N TRP A 4 1.96 5.87 2.90
CA TRP A 4 0.73 5.33 2.31
C TRP A 4 0.60 3.86 2.68
N TRP A 5 -0.61 3.32 2.62
CA TRP A 5 -0.89 1.93 3.01
C TRP A 5 -1.97 1.27 2.12
N VAL A 6 -1.90 -0.06 1.96
CA VAL A 6 -2.91 -0.91 1.31
C VAL A 6 -3.18 -2.14 2.18
N GLY A 7 -4.43 -2.41 2.54
CA GLY A 7 -4.78 -3.57 3.37
C GLY A 7 -4.45 -4.91 2.68
N VAL A 8 -3.85 -5.84 3.41
CA VAL A 8 -3.42 -7.18 2.95
C VAL A 8 -4.12 -8.31 3.74
N GLY A 9 -4.95 -7.97 4.73
CA GLY A 9 -5.68 -8.89 5.61
C GLY A 9 -6.40 -8.11 6.73
N ASP A 10 -6.96 -8.81 7.71
CA ASP A 10 -7.84 -8.20 8.73
C ASP A 10 -7.16 -7.11 9.60
N ASP A 11 -5.82 -7.13 9.75
CA ASP A 11 -5.07 -6.15 10.56
C ASP A 11 -3.69 -5.78 10.00
N ALA A 12 -3.41 -6.14 8.73
CA ALA A 12 -2.11 -5.94 8.11
C ALA A 12 -2.19 -5.03 6.89
N GLU A 13 -1.27 -4.07 6.79
CA GLU A 13 -1.21 -3.10 5.71
C GLU A 13 0.18 -3.10 5.04
N LEU A 14 0.21 -3.08 3.71
CA LEU A 14 1.42 -2.83 2.93
C LEU A 14 1.70 -1.34 2.91
N VAL A 15 2.80 -0.90 3.52
CA VAL A 15 3.13 0.51 3.73
C VAL A 15 4.48 0.84 3.09
N ALA A 16 4.60 1.98 2.41
CA ALA A 16 5.92 2.58 2.18
C ALA A 16 6.14 3.82 3.02
N ARG A 17 7.30 3.87 3.69
CA ARG A 17 7.71 5.01 4.53
C ARG A 17 9.22 5.07 4.73
N HIS A 18 9.69 6.21 5.20
CA HIS A 18 11.04 6.34 5.73
C HIS A 18 11.15 5.68 7.10
N VAL A 19 12.19 4.87 7.27
CA VAL A 19 12.55 4.28 8.55
C VAL A 19 13.60 5.19 9.21
N PRO A 20 13.43 5.58 10.49
CA PRO A 20 14.42 6.42 11.17
C PRO A 20 15.82 5.80 11.11
N GLY A 21 16.82 6.59 10.73
CA GLY A 21 18.20 6.13 10.59
C GLY A 21 18.52 5.39 9.29
N ARG A 22 17.60 5.42 8.30
CA ARG A 22 17.86 4.94 6.94
C ARG A 22 17.73 6.10 5.96
N ASP A 23 18.61 6.11 4.96
CA ASP A 23 18.62 7.15 3.94
C ASP A 23 17.46 6.96 2.94
N ASN A 24 17.19 5.71 2.56
CA ASN A 24 16.13 5.37 1.60
C ASN A 24 14.83 4.94 2.29
N PRO A 25 13.66 5.12 1.63
CA PRO A 25 12.40 4.59 2.11
C PRO A 25 12.34 3.07 1.92
N TYR A 26 11.44 2.43 2.67
CA TYR A 26 11.21 0.98 2.60
C TYR A 26 9.75 0.67 2.33
N LEU A 27 9.52 -0.38 1.56
CA LEU A 27 8.25 -1.11 1.48
C LEU A 27 8.24 -2.15 2.59
N GLY A 28 7.17 -2.19 3.36
CA GLY A 28 7.02 -3.17 4.43
C GLY A 28 5.56 -3.46 4.76
N ILE A 29 5.37 -4.38 5.68
CA ILE A 29 4.06 -4.72 6.22
C ILE A 29 3.96 -4.09 7.61
N GLN A 30 2.87 -3.37 7.85
CA GLN A 30 2.49 -2.76 9.11
C GLN A 30 1.37 -3.59 9.74
N GLU A 31 1.57 -4.06 10.97
CA GLU A 31 0.56 -4.76 11.76
C GLU A 31 0.56 -4.15 13.16
N GLY A 32 -0.51 -3.41 13.49
CA GLY A 32 -0.56 -2.59 14.69
C GLY A 32 0.59 -1.57 14.74
N ASN A 33 1.49 -1.69 15.72
CA ASN A 33 2.69 -0.84 15.85
C ASN A 33 3.97 -1.45 15.26
N THR A 34 3.89 -2.68 14.76
CA THR A 34 5.04 -3.41 14.21
C THR A 34 5.17 -3.13 12.73
N PHE A 35 6.40 -2.84 12.28
CA PHE A 35 6.73 -2.69 10.87
C PHE A 35 7.84 -3.67 10.48
N VAL A 36 7.56 -4.48 9.49
CA VAL A 36 8.53 -5.42 8.91
C VAL A 36 8.92 -4.93 7.53
N ALA A 37 10.17 -4.49 7.38
CA ALA A 37 10.70 -4.08 6.09
C ALA A 37 10.89 -5.30 5.18
N VAL A 38 10.38 -5.23 3.95
CA VAL A 38 10.47 -6.31 2.95
C VAL A 38 11.45 -5.93 1.84
N ALA A 39 11.42 -4.67 1.40
CA ALA A 39 12.29 -4.16 0.34
C ALA A 39 12.68 -2.70 0.57
N GLU A 40 13.92 -2.36 0.26
CA GLU A 40 14.41 -0.98 0.19
C GLU A 40 14.09 -0.39 -1.18
N PHE A 41 13.67 0.87 -1.23
CA PHE A 41 13.56 1.59 -2.50
C PHE A 41 14.92 2.15 -2.92
N ILE A 42 15.14 2.23 -4.23
CA ILE A 42 16.37 2.82 -4.78
C ILE A 42 16.34 4.36 -4.62
N SER A 43 15.14 4.95 -4.62
CA SER A 43 14.93 6.38 -4.45
C SER A 43 13.51 6.74 -3.99
N ASP A 44 13.31 7.98 -3.55
CA ASP A 44 11.98 8.53 -3.24
C ASP A 44 11.05 8.54 -4.47
N ALA A 45 11.61 8.72 -5.67
CA ALA A 45 10.85 8.71 -6.91
C ALA A 45 10.21 7.34 -7.21
N ASP A 46 10.90 6.25 -6.85
CA ASP A 46 10.36 4.89 -7.02
C ASP A 46 9.22 4.61 -6.04
N MET A 47 9.34 5.11 -4.80
CA MET A 47 8.27 5.05 -3.81
C MET A 47 7.02 5.80 -4.32
N ASP A 48 7.18 7.00 -4.88
CA ASP A 48 6.07 7.81 -5.39
C ASP A 48 5.45 7.22 -6.66
N TYR A 49 6.25 6.61 -7.53
CA TYR A 49 5.74 5.83 -8.66
C TYR A 49 4.89 4.64 -8.21
N LEU A 50 5.34 3.87 -7.21
CA LEU A 50 4.59 2.73 -6.69
C LEU A 50 3.28 3.16 -6.03
N LYS A 51 3.30 4.24 -5.25
CA LYS A 51 2.09 4.90 -4.70
C LYS A 51 1.09 5.21 -5.80
N ALA A 52 1.53 5.87 -6.86
CA ALA A 52 0.68 6.30 -7.97
C ALA A 52 0.10 5.09 -8.75
N LYS A 53 0.91 4.05 -8.98
CA LYS A 53 0.45 2.84 -9.67
C LYS A 53 -0.56 2.04 -8.85
N LEU A 54 -0.33 1.85 -7.56
CA LEU A 54 -1.24 1.07 -6.70
C LEU A 54 -2.55 1.82 -6.42
N ALA A 55 -2.51 3.15 -6.29
CA ALA A 55 -3.73 3.97 -6.25
C ALA A 55 -4.60 3.79 -7.51
N GLY A 56 -3.98 3.53 -8.67
CA GLY A 56 -4.69 3.25 -9.92
C GLY A 56 -5.23 1.82 -10.06
N VAL A 57 -4.71 0.85 -9.28
CA VAL A 57 -5.20 -0.54 -9.27
C VAL A 57 -6.39 -0.70 -8.31
N PHE A 58 -6.51 0.16 -7.30
CA PHE A 58 -7.57 0.12 -6.28
C PHE A 58 -8.76 1.05 -6.60
N PHE A 59 -9.31 0.93 -7.81
CA PHE A 59 -10.67 1.38 -8.12
C PHE A 59 -11.34 0.35 -9.05
N MET A 60 -11.73 -0.79 -8.49
CA MET A 60 -12.99 -1.40 -8.89
C MET A 60 -13.98 -1.07 -7.78
N PRO A 61 -14.90 -0.11 -7.96
CA PRO A 61 -16.02 -0.01 -7.04
C PRO A 61 -16.74 -1.37 -7.06
N ALA A 62 -17.03 -1.91 -5.88
CA ALA A 62 -17.82 -3.11 -5.66
C ALA A 62 -19.31 -2.92 -6.09
N ALA A 63 -19.57 -2.16 -7.14
CA ALA A 63 -20.87 -1.77 -7.66
C ALA A 63 -21.16 -2.40 -9.03
N LEU A 64 -20.67 -3.63 -9.27
CA LEU A 64 -21.13 -4.49 -10.37
C LEU A 64 -21.62 -5.85 -9.84
N ASN A 65 -22.29 -5.84 -8.68
CA ASN A 65 -23.09 -7.00 -8.23
C ASN A 65 -24.53 -6.62 -7.84
N GLU A 66 -25.04 -5.50 -8.36
CA GLU A 66 -26.48 -5.21 -8.35
C GLU A 66 -26.95 -5.15 -9.80
N GLY A 67 -27.52 -6.26 -10.27
CA GLY A 67 -28.12 -6.33 -11.60
C GLY A 67 -27.97 -7.67 -12.31
N ASN A 68 -28.27 -8.78 -11.62
CA ASN A 68 -28.72 -10.00 -12.30
C ASN A 68 -29.81 -10.69 -11.49
N THR A 69 -30.90 -9.96 -11.25
CA THR A 69 -32.22 -10.58 -11.15
C THR A 69 -32.71 -10.74 -12.59
N ASP A 70 -32.23 -11.80 -13.24
CA ASP A 70 -32.93 -12.42 -14.37
C ASP A 70 -34.13 -13.17 -13.79
N ASP A 71 -35.32 -12.80 -14.27
CA ASP A 71 -36.62 -13.50 -14.27
C ASP A 71 -37.23 -14.04 -12.95
#